data_AF-A0A9P6KGX3-F1
#
_entry.id   AF-A0A9P6KGX3-F1
#
_cell.length_a   1.000
_cell.length_b   1.000
_cell.length_c   1.000
_cell.angle_alpha   90.00
_cell.angle_beta   90.00
_cell.angle_gamma   90.00
#
_symmetry.space_group_name_H-M   'P 1'
#
loop_
_entity.id
_entity.type
_entity.pdbx_description
1 polymer ?
#
loop_
_entity_poly.entity_id
_entity_poly.type
_entity_poly.pdbx_seq_one_letter_code
_entity_poly.pdbx_strand_id
1 'polypeptide(L)'
;MVFPGGKRDPTDESVLHTALREMQEEIFIDPSVVEVLGEYSPIPNQGCTLKVHPFVGLIKQPIQDIEKDIRFNPDEVQRVFSVPMEHFMDPTKRLMVQFRNSKLLYPTWKIDDPAITIWGLTAFILDGVLRCIAKGGPVDAEEIKEGMDVKQYKPSKPSAFV
;
A
#
# COMPACT_ATOMS: atom_id res chain seq x y z
N MET A 1 0.33 6.50 4.68
CA MET A 1 1.30 5.77 3.82
C MET A 1 0.60 5.40 2.54
N VAL A 2 1.38 5.23 1.47
CA VAL A 2 0.93 4.74 0.17
C VAL A 2 2.06 3.90 -0.45
N PHE A 3 1.75 3.13 -1.48
CA PHE A 3 2.78 2.61 -2.38
C PHE A 3 3.21 3.75 -3.33
N PRO A 4 4.42 3.69 -3.93
CA PRO A 4 4.83 4.67 -4.93
C PRO A 4 3.82 4.75 -6.08
N GLY A 5 3.52 5.97 -6.52
CA GLY A 5 2.57 6.18 -7.60
C GLY A 5 1.83 7.50 -7.50
N GLY A 6 1.39 7.99 -8.65
CA GLY A 6 0.71 9.28 -8.76
C GLY A 6 -0.33 9.32 -9.88
N LYS A 7 -0.65 10.53 -10.30
CA LYS A 7 -1.61 10.77 -11.38
C LYS A 7 -0.92 10.58 -12.72
N ARG A 8 -1.66 10.05 -13.69
CA ARG A 8 -1.19 9.94 -15.07
C ARG A 8 -0.96 11.32 -15.67
N ASP A 9 0.26 11.54 -16.18
CA ASP A 9 0.61 12.72 -16.98
C ASP A 9 0.16 12.51 -18.44
N PRO A 10 -0.22 13.57 -19.18
CA PRO A 10 -0.51 13.47 -20.62
C PRO A 10 0.60 12.84 -21.47
N THR A 11 1.85 12.90 -21.01
CA THR A 11 3.02 12.30 -21.67
C THR A 11 3.20 10.83 -21.37
N ASP A 12 2.47 10.27 -20.39
CA ASP A 12 2.58 8.86 -20.04
C ASP A 12 1.92 7.96 -21.10
N GLU A 13 2.71 7.07 -21.70
CA GLU A 13 2.25 6.14 -22.75
C GLU A 13 1.21 5.14 -22.23
N SER A 14 1.28 4.77 -20.95
CA SER A 14 0.37 3.83 -20.30
C SER A 14 0.27 4.08 -18.79
N VAL A 15 -0.71 3.46 -18.13
CA VAL A 15 -0.81 3.49 -16.65
C VAL A 15 0.35 2.77 -15.97
N LEU A 16 0.98 1.78 -16.63
CA LEU A 16 2.20 1.15 -16.15
C LEU A 16 3.38 2.13 -16.22
N HIS A 17 3.48 2.90 -17.32
CA HIS A 17 4.51 3.92 -17.45
C HIS A 17 4.40 4.97 -16.34
N THR A 18 3.17 5.42 -16.02
CA THR A 18 2.93 6.29 -14.86
C THR A 18 3.46 5.67 -13.57
N ALA A 19 3.12 4.41 -13.26
CA ALA A 19 3.56 3.76 -12.02
C ALA A 19 5.10 3.66 -11.92
N LEU A 20 5.77 3.33 -13.03
CA LEU A 20 7.24 3.23 -13.08
C LEU A 20 7.92 4.60 -12.98
N ARG A 21 7.39 5.63 -13.65
CA ARG A 21 7.88 7.01 -13.56
C ARG A 21 7.76 7.54 -12.13
N GLU A 22 6.59 7.42 -11.52
CA GLU A 22 6.33 7.91 -10.16
C GLU A 22 7.21 7.16 -9.13
N MET A 23 7.39 5.84 -9.28
CA MET A 23 8.35 5.09 -8.45
C MET A 23 9.78 5.62 -8.60
N GLN A 24 10.19 5.98 -9.82
CA GLN A 24 11.50 6.59 -10.06
C GLN A 24 11.61 7.99 -9.45
N GLU A 25 10.58 8.82 -9.55
CA GLU A 25 10.54 10.17 -8.99
C GLU A 25 10.53 10.15 -7.46
N GLU A 26 9.71 9.30 -6.85
CA GLU A 26 9.51 9.23 -5.40
C GLU A 26 10.66 8.52 -4.67
N ILE A 27 11.09 7.35 -5.16
CA ILE A 27 12.03 6.46 -4.46
C ILE A 27 13.27 6.08 -5.29
N PHE A 28 13.53 6.81 -6.39
CA PHE A 28 14.75 6.70 -7.20
C PHE A 28 15.12 5.29 -7.66
N ILE A 29 14.12 4.40 -7.79
CA ILE A 29 14.33 3.08 -8.38
C ILE A 29 14.25 3.21 -9.90
N ASP A 30 15.31 2.79 -10.57
CA ASP A 30 15.35 2.75 -12.03
C ASP A 30 14.34 1.72 -12.57
N PRO A 31 13.41 2.09 -13.46
CA PRO A 31 12.45 1.15 -14.04
C PRO A 31 13.11 -0.08 -14.70
N SER A 32 14.34 0.03 -15.20
CA SER A 32 15.07 -1.07 -15.84
C SER A 32 15.47 -2.20 -14.88
N VAL A 33 15.51 -1.94 -13.57
CA VAL A 33 15.77 -2.97 -12.55
C VAL A 33 14.50 -3.63 -12.02
N VAL A 34 13.32 -3.23 -12.51
CA VAL A 34 12.04 -3.78 -12.06
C VAL A 34 11.50 -4.75 -13.09
N GLU A 35 11.23 -5.99 -12.66
CA GLU A 35 10.43 -6.93 -13.42
C GLU A 35 8.97 -6.82 -12.99
N VAL A 36 8.12 -6.38 -13.91
CA VAL A 36 6.68 -6.28 -13.68
C VAL A 36 6.08 -7.68 -13.75
N LEU A 37 5.52 -8.14 -12.63
CA LEU A 37 4.90 -9.47 -12.52
C LEU A 37 3.43 -9.46 -12.97
N GLY A 38 2.74 -8.32 -12.84
CA GLY A 38 1.38 -8.15 -13.31
C GLY A 38 0.66 -6.95 -12.72
N GLU A 39 -0.56 -6.72 -13.22
CA GLU A 39 -1.49 -5.71 -12.74
C GLU A 39 -2.57 -6.39 -11.87
N TYR A 40 -2.88 -5.82 -10.71
CA TYR A 40 -4.06 -6.19 -9.94
C TYR A 40 -5.30 -5.46 -10.48
N SER A 41 -6.48 -6.02 -10.27
CA SER A 41 -7.73 -5.42 -10.78
C SER A 41 -7.86 -3.95 -10.35
N PRO A 42 -8.19 -3.01 -11.27
CA PRO A 42 -8.30 -1.60 -10.94
C PRO A 42 -9.33 -1.35 -9.85
N ILE A 43 -8.97 -0.51 -8.88
CA ILE A 43 -9.80 -0.24 -7.70
C ILE A 43 -10.28 1.21 -7.72
N PRO A 44 -11.59 1.48 -7.59
CA PRO A 44 -12.06 2.86 -7.46
C PRO A 44 -11.58 3.47 -6.14
N ASN A 45 -11.30 4.77 -6.14
CA ASN A 45 -11.18 5.51 -4.90
C ASN A 45 -12.53 5.57 -4.16
N GLN A 46 -12.53 6.05 -2.91
CA GLN A 46 -13.76 6.12 -2.09
C GLN A 46 -14.93 6.88 -2.77
N GLY A 47 -14.63 7.88 -3.61
CA GLY A 47 -15.62 8.66 -4.33
C GLY A 47 -16.02 8.10 -5.70
N CYS A 48 -15.44 6.98 -6.13
CA CYS A 48 -15.59 6.41 -7.49
C CYS A 48 -15.28 7.41 -8.62
N THR A 49 -14.48 8.45 -8.35
CA THR A 49 -14.09 9.47 -9.33
C THR A 49 -12.79 9.13 -10.03
N LEU A 50 -11.95 8.31 -9.41
CA LEU A 50 -10.66 7.87 -9.93
C LEU A 50 -10.56 6.35 -9.82
N LYS A 51 -9.81 5.74 -10.73
CA LYS A 51 -9.42 4.33 -10.67
C LYS A 51 -7.92 4.27 -10.43
N VAL A 52 -7.52 3.50 -9.43
CA VAL A 52 -6.13 3.18 -9.14
C VAL A 52 -5.79 1.84 -9.80
N HIS A 53 -4.65 1.79 -10.48
CA HIS A 53 -4.14 0.63 -11.20
C HIS A 53 -2.90 0.11 -10.48
N PRO A 54 -3.01 -0.90 -9.60
CA PRO A 54 -1.88 -1.40 -8.84
C PRO A 54 -1.05 -2.39 -9.66
N PHE A 55 0.27 -2.21 -9.68
CA PHE A 55 1.20 -3.14 -10.31
C PHE A 55 2.06 -3.81 -9.26
N VAL A 56 2.33 -5.11 -9.47
CA VAL A 56 3.28 -5.87 -8.65
C VAL A 56 4.58 -5.97 -9.42
N GLY A 57 5.66 -5.46 -8.85
CA GLY A 57 7.00 -5.50 -9.42
C GLY A 57 7.99 -6.21 -8.50
N LEU A 58 8.90 -6.97 -9.10
CA LEU A 58 10.08 -7.51 -8.45
C LEU A 58 11.27 -6.59 -8.75
N ILE A 59 11.80 -5.94 -7.71
CA ILE A 59 13.03 -5.16 -7.82
C ILE A 59 14.20 -6.16 -7.84
N LYS A 60 14.93 -6.22 -8.95
CA LYS A 60 16.04 -7.17 -9.16
C LYS A 60 17.33 -6.78 -8.48
N GLN A 61 17.48 -5.51 -8.11
CA GLN A 61 18.64 -5.06 -7.36
C GLN A 61 18.59 -5.63 -5.93
N PRO A 62 19.71 -6.14 -5.38
CA PRO A 62 19.76 -6.56 -3.99
C PRO A 62 19.48 -5.39 -3.06
N ILE A 63 18.52 -5.55 -2.15
CA ILE A 63 18.23 -4.60 -1.07
C ILE A 63 18.45 -5.36 0.24
N GLN A 64 19.48 -5.00 0.99
CA GLN A 64 19.79 -5.60 2.29
C GLN A 64 19.25 -4.74 3.43
N ASP A 65 19.29 -3.42 3.27
CA ASP A 65 18.85 -2.45 4.25
C ASP A 65 18.11 -1.31 3.54
N ILE A 66 16.79 -1.25 3.76
CA ILE A 66 15.92 -0.27 3.09
C ILE A 66 16.37 1.18 3.34
N GLU A 67 16.90 1.49 4.52
CA GLU A 67 17.29 2.86 4.89
C GLU A 67 18.61 3.28 4.24
N LYS A 68 19.46 2.31 3.87
CA LYS A 68 20.76 2.58 3.22
C LYS A 68 20.69 2.45 1.71
N ASP A 69 19.93 1.47 1.23
CA ASP A 69 19.95 1.06 -0.17
C ASP A 69 18.88 1.79 -1.01
N ILE A 70 17.82 2.29 -0.38
CA ILE A 70 16.77 3.06 -1.05
C ILE A 70 16.84 4.53 -0.66
N ARG A 71 16.99 5.39 -1.68
CA ARG A 71 16.88 6.84 -1.56
C ARG A 71 15.47 7.27 -1.92
N PHE A 72 15.06 8.46 -1.51
CA PHE A 72 13.76 9.01 -1.86
C PHE A 72 13.82 10.53 -2.01
N ASN A 73 12.87 11.09 -2.75
CA ASN A 73 12.70 12.52 -2.91
C ASN A 73 12.07 13.11 -1.64
N PRO A 74 12.79 13.93 -0.85
CA PRO A 74 12.27 14.46 0.41
C PRO A 74 11.13 15.48 0.24
N ASP A 75 10.92 16.02 -0.98
CA ASP A 75 9.83 16.95 -1.26
C ASP A 75 8.47 16.24 -1.32
N GLU A 76 8.47 14.92 -1.56
CA GLU A 76 7.25 14.11 -1.74
C GLU A 76 7.16 12.98 -0.71
N VAL A 77 8.30 12.40 -0.34
CA VAL A 77 8.38 11.22 0.53
C VAL A 77 9.08 11.58 1.83
N GLN A 78 8.40 11.33 2.95
CA GLN A 78 8.98 11.56 4.28
C GLN A 78 9.88 10.39 4.75
N ARG A 79 9.50 9.17 4.38
CA ARG A 79 10.16 7.93 4.83
C ARG A 79 9.80 6.76 3.93
N VAL A 80 10.79 5.89 3.67
CA VAL A 80 10.60 4.57 3.05
C VAL A 80 10.87 3.49 4.07
N PHE A 81 10.11 2.40 4.00
CA PHE A 81 10.31 1.21 4.82
C PHE A 81 9.83 -0.03 4.05
N SER A 82 10.25 -1.20 4.51
CA SER A 82 9.75 -2.48 4.01
C SER A 82 9.18 -3.29 5.17
N VAL A 83 8.30 -4.23 4.85
CA VAL A 83 7.69 -5.15 5.82
C VAL A 83 7.82 -6.56 5.24
N PRO A 84 8.35 -7.53 6.00
CA PRO A 84 8.48 -8.90 5.53
C PRO A 84 7.12 -9.50 5.17
N MET A 85 7.10 -10.35 4.14
CA MET A 85 5.85 -11.00 3.71
C MET A 85 5.25 -11.87 4.81
N GLU A 86 6.06 -12.52 5.66
CA GLU A 86 5.54 -13.31 6.78
C GLU A 86 4.73 -12.46 7.76
N HIS A 87 5.10 -11.19 7.95
CA HIS A 87 4.38 -10.26 8.82
C HIS A 87 2.96 -10.00 8.32
N PHE A 88 2.78 -9.92 7.00
CA PHE A 88 1.44 -9.73 6.42
C PHE A 88 0.57 -10.98 6.49
N MET A 89 1.18 -12.16 6.59
CA MET A 89 0.49 -13.44 6.72
C MET A 89 0.16 -13.80 8.17
N ASP A 90 0.80 -13.15 9.15
CA ASP A 90 0.53 -13.36 10.56
C ASP A 90 -0.86 -12.79 10.95
N PRO A 91 -1.83 -13.64 11.36
CA PRO A 91 -3.16 -13.19 11.74
C PRO A 91 -3.14 -12.26 12.96
N THR A 92 -2.11 -12.28 13.80
CA THR A 92 -2.00 -11.39 14.97
C THR A 92 -1.64 -9.95 14.59
N LYS A 93 -1.11 -9.74 13.38
CA LYS A 93 -0.73 -8.42 12.86
C LYS A 93 -1.83 -7.77 12.03
N ARG A 94 -2.78 -8.56 11.54
CA ARG A 94 -3.94 -8.12 10.75
C ARG A 94 -5.15 -7.88 11.66
N LEU A 95 -5.99 -6.92 11.30
CA LEU A 95 -7.24 -6.59 11.97
C LEU A 95 -8.30 -6.26 10.93
N MET A 96 -9.56 -6.53 11.27
CA MET A 96 -10.72 -6.16 10.44
C MET A 96 -11.49 -5.04 11.15
N VAL A 97 -11.29 -3.80 10.70
CA VAL A 97 -11.75 -2.59 11.43
C VAL A 97 -12.97 -1.98 10.76
N GLN A 98 -14.00 -1.69 11.55
CA GLN A 98 -15.16 -0.92 11.11
C GLN A 98 -14.84 0.58 11.04
N PHE A 99 -15.28 1.26 9.97
CA PHE A 99 -15.02 2.69 9.78
C PHE A 99 -16.28 3.53 9.58
N ARG A 100 -16.45 4.62 10.35
CA ARG A 100 -17.53 5.63 10.20
C ARG A 100 -18.93 5.02 10.13
N ASN A 101 -19.24 4.07 11.02
CA ASN A 101 -20.48 3.30 11.02
C ASN A 101 -20.76 2.56 9.70
N SER A 102 -19.73 2.31 8.88
CA SER A 102 -19.84 1.44 7.71
C SER A 102 -20.30 0.05 8.13
N LYS A 103 -21.12 -0.59 7.31
CA LYS A 103 -21.46 -2.01 7.49
C LYS A 103 -20.30 -2.94 7.11
N LEU A 104 -19.25 -2.40 6.49
CA LEU A 104 -18.10 -3.13 6.03
C LEU A 104 -16.96 -3.06 7.05
N LEU A 105 -16.21 -4.15 7.14
CA LEU A 105 -14.93 -4.20 7.82
C LEU A 105 -13.81 -4.04 6.81
N TYR A 106 -12.78 -3.29 7.18
CA TYR A 106 -11.65 -2.98 6.33
C TYR A 106 -10.39 -3.64 6.88
N PRO A 107 -9.57 -4.27 6.01
CA PRO A 107 -8.31 -4.82 6.44
C PRO A 107 -7.39 -3.71 6.93
N THR A 108 -6.71 -3.96 8.03
CA THR A 108 -5.74 -3.05 8.66
C THR A 108 -4.59 -3.89 9.18
N TRP A 109 -3.35 -3.42 9.03
CA TRP A 109 -2.18 -4.07 9.64
C TRP A 109 -1.48 -3.15 10.61
N LYS A 110 -1.11 -3.72 11.76
CA LYS A 110 -0.11 -3.15 12.66
C LYS A 110 1.25 -3.68 12.25
N ILE A 111 2.23 -2.80 12.11
CA ILE A 111 3.62 -3.20 11.91
C ILE A 111 4.40 -3.02 13.20
N ASP A 112 5.65 -3.49 13.21
CA ASP A 112 6.47 -3.43 14.42
C ASP A 112 6.80 -2.00 14.85
N ASP A 113 6.81 -1.06 13.91
CA ASP A 113 6.80 0.37 14.24
C ASP A 113 5.39 0.80 14.70
N PRO A 114 5.18 1.09 16.00
CA PRO A 114 3.86 1.41 16.54
C PRO A 114 3.33 2.77 16.06
N ALA A 115 4.17 3.63 15.48
CA ALA A 115 3.73 4.88 14.88
C ALA A 115 3.06 4.66 13.51
N ILE A 116 3.18 3.46 12.94
CA ILE A 116 2.76 3.14 11.60
C ILE A 116 1.61 2.12 11.63
N THR A 117 0.50 2.48 10.97
CA THR A 117 -0.62 1.57 10.71
C THR A 117 -0.92 1.58 9.23
N ILE A 118 -1.08 0.40 8.63
CA ILE A 118 -1.43 0.23 7.22
C ILE A 118 -2.95 0.11 7.15
N TRP A 119 -3.61 1.07 6.52
CA TRP A 119 -5.07 1.14 6.44
C TRP A 119 -5.54 1.77 5.12
N GLY A 120 -6.85 1.81 4.91
CA GLY A 120 -7.46 2.48 3.75
C GLY A 120 -7.20 1.74 2.44
N LEU A 121 -7.09 2.50 1.34
CA LEU A 121 -6.92 1.93 0.00
C LEU A 121 -5.63 1.10 -0.12
N THR A 122 -4.55 1.52 0.54
CA THR A 122 -3.29 0.77 0.59
C THR A 122 -3.47 -0.62 1.18
N ALA A 123 -4.14 -0.72 2.34
CA ALA A 123 -4.43 -2.00 2.95
C ALA A 123 -5.37 -2.88 2.09
N PHE A 124 -6.32 -2.26 1.39
CA PHE A 124 -7.24 -2.98 0.50
C PHE A 124 -6.51 -3.56 -0.73
N ILE A 125 -5.64 -2.77 -1.36
CA ILE A 125 -4.77 -3.23 -2.47
C ILE A 125 -3.87 -4.36 -1.97
N LEU A 126 -3.20 -4.17 -0.83
CA LEU A 126 -2.31 -5.16 -0.24
C LEU A 126 -3.05 -6.48 0.03
N ASP A 127 -4.22 -6.43 0.66
CA ASP A 127 -5.04 -7.62 0.95
C ASP A 127 -5.37 -8.41 -0.33
N GLY A 128 -5.86 -7.71 -1.36
CA GLY A 128 -6.22 -8.30 -2.64
C GLY A 128 -5.02 -8.94 -3.35
N VAL A 129 -3.91 -8.20 -3.46
CA VAL A 129 -2.67 -8.69 -4.08
C VAL A 129 -2.15 -9.92 -3.34
N LEU A 130 -2.08 -9.89 -2.01
CA LEU A 130 -1.58 -11.02 -1.21
C LEU A 130 -2.45 -12.27 -1.38
N ARG A 131 -3.77 -12.13 -1.52
CA ARG A 131 -4.67 -13.26 -1.84
C ARG A 131 -4.44 -13.84 -3.23
N CYS A 132 -3.95 -13.05 -4.18
CA CYS A 132 -3.60 -13.52 -5.52
C CYS A 132 -2.25 -14.26 -5.55
N ILE A 133 -1.24 -13.77 -4.81
CA ILE A 133 0.14 -14.27 -4.93
C ILE A 133 0.53 -15.28 -3.86
N ALA A 134 -0.11 -15.26 -2.68
CA ALA A 134 0.21 -16.16 -1.57
C ALA A 134 -0.82 -17.27 -1.45
N LYS A 135 -0.37 -18.53 -1.44
CA LYS A 135 -1.25 -19.68 -1.22
C LYS A 135 -1.90 -19.58 0.16
N GLY A 136 -3.22 -19.37 0.18
CA GLY A 136 -4.02 -19.19 1.40
C GLY A 136 -4.30 -17.73 1.76
N GLY A 137 -3.54 -16.78 1.22
CA GLY A 137 -3.68 -15.33 1.48
C GLY A 137 -3.65 -14.94 2.97
N PRO A 138 -3.84 -13.65 3.28
CA PRO A 138 -4.09 -13.22 4.65
C PRO A 138 -5.45 -13.77 5.12
N VAL A 139 -5.45 -14.47 6.26
CA VAL A 139 -6.69 -14.95 6.89
C VAL A 139 -7.37 -13.84 7.69
N ASP A 140 -8.67 -14.00 7.93
CA ASP A 140 -9.40 -13.07 8.77
C ASP A 140 -8.97 -13.15 10.24
N ALA A 141 -8.78 -11.98 10.83
CA ALA A 141 -8.25 -11.76 12.16
C ALA A 141 -9.30 -11.04 13.01
N GLU A 142 -8.91 -10.57 14.20
CA GLU A 142 -9.80 -9.91 15.14
C GLU A 142 -10.63 -8.78 14.48
N GLU A 143 -11.95 -8.83 14.67
CA GLU A 143 -12.86 -7.79 14.22
C GLU A 143 -12.97 -6.68 15.28
N ILE A 144 -12.64 -5.46 14.90
CA ILE A 144 -12.76 -4.28 15.76
C ILE A 144 -13.91 -3.42 15.27
N LYS A 145 -14.96 -3.31 16.10
CA LYS A 145 -16.13 -2.48 15.83
C LYS A 145 -16.00 -1.11 16.50
N GLU A 146 -16.67 -0.12 15.93
CA GLU A 146 -16.65 1.25 16.47
C GLU A 146 -17.22 1.26 17.90
N GLY A 147 -16.47 1.78 18.87
CA GLY A 147 -16.81 1.76 20.30
C GLY A 147 -16.09 0.71 21.15
N MET A 148 -15.40 -0.27 20.54
CA MET A 148 -14.51 -1.19 21.24
C MET A 148 -13.09 -0.60 21.28
N ASP A 149 -12.72 0.05 22.40
CA ASP A 149 -11.46 0.76 22.68
C ASP A 149 -10.61 1.12 21.45
N VAL A 150 -11.16 2.04 20.65
CA VAL A 150 -10.63 2.49 19.34
C VAL A 150 -9.48 3.50 19.51
N LYS A 151 -8.83 3.56 20.69
CA LYS A 151 -7.89 4.63 21.10
C LYS A 151 -6.76 4.96 20.11
N GLN A 152 -6.43 4.04 19.20
CA GLN A 152 -5.39 4.21 18.18
C GLN A 152 -5.90 4.56 16.78
N TYR A 153 -7.19 4.48 16.51
CA TYR A 153 -7.71 4.68 15.16
C TYR A 153 -8.21 6.12 14.98
N LYS A 154 -7.29 7.00 14.59
CA LYS A 154 -7.59 8.34 14.05
C LYS A 154 -7.03 8.47 12.64
N PRO A 155 -7.63 7.84 11.61
CA PRO A 155 -7.34 8.24 10.26
C PRO A 155 -7.83 9.67 10.06
N SER A 156 -6.91 10.64 10.07
CA SER A 156 -7.14 11.91 9.40
C SER A 156 -7.47 11.62 7.93
N LYS A 157 -8.25 12.52 7.29
CA LYS A 157 -8.52 12.45 5.85
C LYS A 157 -7.20 12.13 5.13
N PRO A 158 -7.19 11.20 4.16
CA PRO A 158 -6.11 11.20 3.17
C PRO A 158 -5.99 12.64 2.68
N SER A 159 -4.78 13.19 2.70
CA SER A 159 -4.48 14.37 1.89
C SER A 159 -5.07 14.08 0.51
N ALA A 160 -6.01 14.89 0.07
CA ALA A 160 -6.55 14.75 -1.27
C ALA A 160 -5.33 14.78 -2.20
N PHE A 161 -5.18 13.73 -3.01
CA PHE A 161 -4.19 13.60 -4.07
C PHE A 161 -3.75 14.98 -4.59
N VAL A 162 -2.53 15.41 -4.25
CA VAL A 162 -1.81 16.38 -5.07
C VAL A 162 -1.30 15.61 -6.27
#